data_AF-A0A7N4NUZ8-F1
#
_entry.id   AF-A0A7N4NUZ8-F1
#
_cell.length_a   1.000
_cell.length_b   1.000
_cell.length_c   1.000
_cell.angle_alpha   90.00
_cell.angle_beta   90.00
_cell.angle_gamma   90.00
#
_symmetry.space_group_name_H-M   'P 1'
#
loop_
_entity.id
_entity.type
_entity.pdbx_description
1 polymer ?
#
loop_
_entity_poly.entity_id
_entity_poly.type
_entity_poly.pdbx_seq_one_letter_code
_entity_poly.pdbx_strand_id
1 'polypeptide(L)'
;MFPEEKKTEFVSVWVRDPRIQKEDFWHSYIDYEICIHTNSMCFTMKTSCVRRRFREFVWLRQRLQSNALLIQLPELPSKNLFFNINNRQHVDQRRQGLEEFLRKILQNALLLSDSRLHLFLQSHLSSEDIEACVSGQTKYSVTEAIHKFASSNRRFPKEDEEGEKKDNSIEYGSERKLSSLIVLTSALTGQN
;
A
#
# COMPACT_ATOMS: atom_id res chain seq x y z
N MET A 1 -38.71 -16.19 0.86
CA MET A 1 -37.61 -15.21 0.84
C MET A 1 -36.96 -15.26 2.20
N PHE A 2 -35.78 -15.87 2.30
CA PHE A 2 -35.04 -15.91 3.57
C PHE A 2 -34.46 -14.50 3.80
N PRO A 3 -34.56 -13.94 5.02
CA PRO A 3 -33.95 -12.65 5.31
C PRO A 3 -32.44 -12.79 5.11
N GLU A 4 -31.89 -11.97 4.23
CA GLU A 4 -30.46 -11.86 4.00
C GLU A 4 -29.85 -11.32 5.30
N GLU A 5 -29.15 -12.16 6.06
CA GLU A 5 -28.46 -11.75 7.27
C GLU A 5 -27.45 -10.65 6.91
N LYS A 6 -27.75 -9.41 7.31
CA LYS A 6 -26.83 -8.28 7.14
C LYS A 6 -25.57 -8.57 7.94
N LYS A 7 -24.51 -9.00 7.25
CA LYS A 7 -23.17 -9.12 7.84
C LYS A 7 -22.78 -7.77 8.45
N THR A 8 -22.43 -7.78 9.73
CA THR A 8 -21.94 -6.60 10.42
C THR A 8 -20.64 -6.10 9.77
N GLU A 9 -20.56 -4.80 9.54
CA GLU A 9 -19.36 -4.18 9.00
C GLU A 9 -18.21 -4.25 10.02
N PHE A 10 -17.00 -4.59 9.56
CA PHE A 10 -15.79 -4.64 10.39
C PHE A 10 -14.59 -4.11 9.62
N VAL A 11 -13.66 -3.50 10.37
CA VAL A 11 -12.34 -3.12 9.89
C VAL A 11 -11.32 -3.61 10.91
N SER A 12 -10.47 -4.55 10.52
CA SER A 12 -9.37 -5.05 11.34
C SER A 12 -8.04 -4.55 10.80
N VAL A 13 -7.17 -4.11 11.70
CA VAL A 13 -5.83 -3.62 11.39
C VAL A 13 -4.81 -4.28 12.30
N TRP A 14 -3.66 -4.64 11.75
CA TRP A 14 -2.51 -5.15 12.49
C TRP A 14 -1.26 -4.41 12.06
N VAL A 15 -0.39 -4.08 13.02
CA VAL A 15 0.96 -3.59 12.76
C VAL A 15 1.95 -4.63 13.27
N ARG A 16 2.78 -5.17 12.40
CA ARG A 16 3.60 -6.36 12.70
C ARG A 16 4.94 -6.33 11.95
N ASP A 17 5.70 -7.40 12.15
CA ASP A 17 6.90 -7.70 11.37
C ASP A 17 7.85 -6.49 11.22
N PRO A 18 8.39 -5.97 12.34
CA PRO A 18 9.35 -4.89 12.30
C PRO A 18 10.61 -5.33 11.54
N ARG A 19 11.03 -4.58 10.52
CA ARG A 19 12.25 -4.88 9.76
C ARG A 19 13.16 -3.67 9.66
N ILE A 20 14.46 -3.95 9.74
CA ILE A 20 15.49 -2.95 9.45
C ILE A 20 15.66 -2.89 7.94
N GLN A 21 15.29 -1.75 7.36
CA GLN A 21 15.58 -1.42 5.98
C GLN A 21 16.95 -0.75 5.92
N LYS A 22 17.75 -1.13 4.91
CA LYS A 22 19.03 -0.50 4.60
C LYS A 22 18.84 0.31 3.33
N GLU A 23 18.77 1.63 3.47
CA GLU A 23 18.73 2.56 2.34
C GLU A 23 20.15 2.72 1.80
N ASP A 24 21.12 2.94 2.71
CA ASP A 24 22.58 3.01 2.45
C ASP A 24 23.39 2.53 3.67
N PHE A 25 24.72 2.57 3.60
CA PHE A 25 25.65 2.19 4.69
C PHE A 25 25.36 2.89 6.04
N TRP A 26 24.82 4.11 6.03
CA TRP A 26 24.54 4.92 7.24
C TRP A 26 23.05 5.20 7.47
N HIS A 27 22.21 4.94 6.48
CA HIS A 27 20.79 5.28 6.51
C HIS A 27 19.95 4.01 6.66
N SER A 28 20.01 3.44 7.86
CA SER A 28 19.10 2.36 8.25
C SER A 28 17.89 2.92 8.98
N TYR A 29 16.73 2.31 8.78
CA TYR A 29 15.51 2.63 9.52
C TYR A 29 14.69 1.39 9.77
N ILE A 30 13.76 1.48 10.72
CA ILE A 30 12.78 0.43 10.98
C ILE A 30 11.44 0.80 10.36
N ASP A 31 10.87 -0.13 9.62
CA ASP A 31 9.51 -0.09 9.14
C ASP A 31 8.68 -1.24 9.73
N TYR A 32 7.37 -1.12 9.61
CA TYR A 32 6.42 -2.10 10.10
C TYR A 32 5.48 -2.48 8.96
N GLU A 33 5.11 -3.76 8.89
CA GLU A 33 4.03 -4.20 8.03
C GLU A 33 2.69 -3.83 8.65
N ILE A 34 1.87 -3.08 7.92
CA ILE A 34 0.49 -2.78 8.26
C ILE A 34 -0.38 -3.68 7.39
N CYS A 35 -1.25 -4.47 8.00
CA CYS A 35 -2.24 -5.26 7.28
C CYS A 35 -3.66 -4.85 7.65
N ILE A 36 -4.51 -4.72 6.64
CA ILE A 36 -5.95 -4.44 6.75
C ILE A 36 -6.72 -5.66 6.29
N HIS A 37 -7.78 -6.01 7.02
CA HIS A 37 -8.83 -6.91 6.57
C HIS A 37 -10.20 -6.30 6.93
N THR A 38 -11.08 -6.16 5.95
CA THR A 38 -12.32 -5.42 6.11
C THR A 38 -13.37 -5.90 5.11
N ASN A 39 -14.64 -5.83 5.49
CA ASN A 39 -15.77 -5.90 4.56
C ASN A 39 -16.36 -4.52 4.25
N SER A 40 -15.83 -3.45 4.86
CA SER A 40 -16.36 -2.09 4.73
C SER A 40 -16.28 -1.55 3.30
N MET A 41 -17.28 -0.75 2.91
CA MET A 41 -17.31 -0.06 1.62
C MET A 41 -16.41 1.18 1.59
N CYS A 42 -15.92 1.65 2.74
CA CYS A 42 -14.97 2.76 2.81
C CYS A 42 -13.62 2.42 2.18
N PHE A 43 -13.30 1.14 1.96
CA PHE A 43 -12.02 0.69 1.44
C PHE A 43 -12.13 0.10 0.03
N THR A 44 -11.17 0.48 -0.83
CA THR A 44 -11.04 -0.03 -2.19
C THR A 44 -10.66 -1.51 -2.20
N MET A 45 -9.68 -1.91 -1.36
CA MET A 45 -9.28 -3.31 -1.20
C MET A 45 -9.80 -3.88 0.12
N LYS A 46 -10.35 -5.10 0.10
CA LYS A 46 -10.81 -5.82 1.31
C LYS A 46 -9.64 -6.35 2.15
N THR A 47 -8.49 -6.54 1.52
CA THR A 47 -7.24 -6.89 2.17
C THR A 47 -6.09 -6.09 1.58
N SER A 48 -5.23 -5.52 2.41
CA SER A 48 -3.97 -4.92 1.97
C SER A 48 -2.88 -5.18 3.01
N CYS A 49 -1.63 -5.30 2.56
CA CYS A 49 -0.46 -5.23 3.43
C CYS A 49 0.56 -4.29 2.81
N VAL A 50 0.98 -3.28 3.56
CA VAL A 50 1.94 -2.23 3.16
C VAL A 50 3.02 -2.10 4.22
N ARG A 51 4.17 -1.53 3.87
CA ARG A 51 5.23 -1.23 4.85
C ARG A 51 5.38 0.27 5.03
N ARG A 52 5.37 0.72 6.28
CA ARG A 52 5.51 2.14 6.65
C ARG A 52 6.43 2.30 7.85
N ARG A 53 7.27 3.32 7.84
CA ARG A 53 8.14 3.71 8.97
C ARG A 53 7.48 4.79 9.82
N PHE A 54 7.94 4.92 11.06
CA PHE A 54 7.36 5.84 12.06
C PHE A 54 7.20 7.29 11.56
N ARG A 55 8.16 7.83 10.80
CA ARG A 55 8.06 9.21 10.28
C ARG A 55 6.85 9.43 9.37
N GLU A 56 6.43 8.40 8.63
CA GLU A 56 5.29 8.49 7.74
C GLU A 56 3.97 8.49 8.54
N PHE A 57 3.91 7.81 9.69
CA PHE A 57 2.79 7.93 10.61
C PHE A 57 2.68 9.34 11.21
N VAL A 58 3.81 9.96 11.54
CA VAL A 58 3.84 11.37 11.99
C VAL A 58 3.28 12.29 10.92
N TRP A 59 3.72 12.13 9.67
CA TRP A 59 3.18 12.85 8.53
C TRP A 59 1.67 12.62 8.38
N LEU A 60 1.20 11.36 8.40
CA LEU A 60 -0.21 11.02 8.27
C LEU A 60 -1.05 11.72 9.33
N ARG A 61 -0.64 11.64 10.61
CA ARG A 61 -1.35 12.29 11.72
C ARG A 61 -1.44 13.81 11.50
N GLN A 62 -0.36 14.45 11.04
CA GLN A 62 -0.36 15.89 10.77
C GLN A 62 -1.34 16.27 9.65
N ARG A 63 -1.38 15.48 8.56
CA ARG A 63 -2.29 15.73 7.43
C ARG A 63 -3.76 15.48 7.79
N LEU A 64 -4.04 14.42 8.55
CA LEU A 64 -5.38 14.18 9.07
C LEU A 64 -5.83 15.32 10.01
N GLN A 65 -4.90 15.86 10.83
CA GLN A 65 -5.25 16.94 11.76
C GLN A 65 -5.61 18.22 11.03
N SER A 66 -4.90 18.55 9.95
CA SER A 66 -5.19 19.77 9.16
C SER A 66 -6.54 19.70 8.47
N ASN A 67 -7.02 18.50 8.13
CA ASN A 67 -8.31 18.31 7.46
C ASN A 67 -9.47 18.14 8.46
N ALA A 68 -9.18 17.83 9.73
CA ALA A 68 -10.17 17.57 10.77
C ALA A 68 -9.87 18.38 12.06
N LEU A 69 -9.86 19.71 11.96
CA LEU A 69 -9.44 20.63 13.04
C LEU A 69 -10.20 20.46 14.37
N LEU A 70 -11.46 20.03 14.33
CA LEU A 70 -12.29 19.83 15.52
C LEU A 70 -12.15 18.43 16.14
N ILE A 71 -11.45 17.52 15.47
CA ILE A 71 -11.25 16.14 15.94
C ILE A 71 -9.91 16.05 16.67
N GLN A 72 -9.95 15.60 17.92
CA GLN A 72 -8.74 15.23 18.65
C GLN A 72 -8.22 13.89 18.12
N LEU A 73 -7.13 13.93 17.34
CA LEU A 73 -6.54 12.71 16.82
C LEU A 73 -5.80 11.92 17.91
N PRO A 74 -5.91 10.58 17.89
CA PRO A 74 -5.11 9.70 18.75
C PRO A 74 -3.64 10.07 18.72
N GLU A 75 -2.99 9.97 19.88
CA GLU A 75 -1.56 10.19 19.98
C GLU A 75 -0.79 9.05 19.32
N LEU A 76 0.33 9.39 18.69
CA LEU A 76 1.31 8.39 18.27
C LEU A 76 2.12 7.94 19.49
N PRO A 77 2.64 6.70 19.51
CA PRO A 77 3.60 6.31 20.53
C PRO A 77 4.75 7.31 20.53
N SER A 78 5.27 7.63 21.72
CA SER A 78 6.20 8.73 21.90
C SER A 78 7.33 8.64 20.88
N LYS A 79 7.72 9.81 20.36
CA LYS A 79 8.99 9.97 19.66
C LYS A 79 10.09 9.90 20.72
N ASN A 80 10.26 8.74 21.36
CA ASN A 80 11.29 8.48 22.35
C ASN A 80 12.61 8.95 21.74
N LEU A 81 13.17 10.03 22.29
CA LEU A 81 14.49 10.54 21.90
C LEU A 81 15.57 9.48 22.14
N PHE A 82 15.28 8.51 23.02
CA PHE A 82 16.08 7.32 23.33
C PHE A 82 15.59 6.04 22.63
N PHE A 83 14.80 6.16 21.55
CA PHE A 83 14.41 4.98 20.80
C PHE A 83 15.65 4.28 20.23
N ASN A 84 15.76 2.98 20.51
CA ASN A 84 16.88 2.16 20.08
C ASN A 84 16.32 1.04 19.21
N ILE A 85 16.69 1.03 17.93
CA ILE A 85 16.24 0.04 16.95
C ILE A 85 16.63 -1.40 17.33
N ASN A 86 17.71 -1.57 18.11
CA ASN A 86 18.18 -2.87 18.58
C ASN A 86 17.50 -3.32 19.87
N ASN A 87 16.76 -2.43 20.55
CA ASN A 87 15.99 -2.79 21.74
C ASN A 87 14.60 -3.32 21.33
N ARG A 88 14.40 -4.64 21.48
CA ARG A 88 13.14 -5.31 21.14
C ARG A 88 11.91 -4.73 21.86
N GLN A 89 12.05 -4.31 23.12
CA GLN A 89 10.95 -3.71 23.87
C GLN A 89 10.56 -2.35 23.27
N HIS A 90 11.52 -1.52 22.89
CA HIS A 90 11.24 -0.24 22.24
C HIS A 90 10.51 -0.43 20.91
N VAL A 91 10.97 -1.39 20.10
CA VAL A 91 10.35 -1.72 18.81
C VAL A 91 8.93 -2.22 18.99
N ASP A 92 8.68 -3.14 19.92
CA ASP A 92 7.36 -3.71 20.14
C ASP A 92 6.38 -2.69 20.77
N GLN A 93 6.82 -1.88 21.73
CA GLN A 93 6.00 -0.78 22.28
C GLN A 93 5.57 0.21 21.18
N ARG A 94 6.50 0.56 20.29
CA ARG A 94 6.17 1.41 19.13
C ARG A 94 5.18 0.71 18.21
N ARG A 95 5.40 -0.56 17.86
CA ARG A 95 4.48 -1.35 17.03
C ARG A 95 3.06 -1.35 17.60
N GLN A 96 2.92 -1.65 18.90
CA GLN A 96 1.62 -1.65 19.60
C GLN A 96 0.96 -0.27 19.57
N GLY A 97 1.70 0.80 19.84
CA GLY A 97 1.15 2.15 19.77
C GLY A 97 0.74 2.58 18.36
N LEU A 98 1.45 2.13 17.33
CA LEU A 98 1.06 2.39 15.93
C LEU A 98 -0.22 1.63 15.54
N GLU A 99 -0.39 0.39 16.01
CA GLU A 99 -1.61 -0.39 15.82
C GLU A 99 -2.80 0.28 16.51
N GLU A 100 -2.61 0.69 17.77
CA GLU A 100 -3.62 1.39 18.55
C GLU A 100 -4.03 2.73 17.92
N PHE A 101 -3.06 3.48 17.41
CA PHE A 101 -3.29 4.70 16.65
C PHE A 101 -4.21 4.43 15.45
N LEU A 102 -3.84 3.48 14.58
CA LEU A 102 -4.65 3.16 13.41
C LEU A 102 -6.04 2.64 13.80
N ARG A 103 -6.13 1.75 14.77
CA ARG A 103 -7.41 1.20 15.23
C ARG A 103 -8.38 2.30 15.65
N LYS A 104 -7.92 3.33 16.35
CA LYS A 104 -8.74 4.49 16.73
C LYS A 104 -9.08 5.39 15.54
N ILE A 105 -8.15 5.63 14.62
CA ILE A 105 -8.40 6.41 13.40
C ILE A 105 -9.50 5.76 12.55
N LEU A 106 -9.44 4.43 12.38
CA LEU A 106 -10.36 3.67 11.55
C LEU A 106 -11.78 3.55 12.13
N GLN A 107 -12.00 3.98 13.38
CA GLN A 107 -13.33 4.06 14.00
C GLN A 107 -14.05 5.37 13.66
N ASN A 108 -13.38 6.34 13.03
CA ASN A 108 -13.95 7.65 12.72
C ASN A 108 -14.25 7.79 11.22
N ALA A 109 -15.54 7.88 10.89
CA ALA A 109 -16.01 7.98 9.50
C ALA A 109 -15.49 9.23 8.76
N LEU A 110 -15.27 10.35 9.45
CA LEU A 110 -14.71 11.55 8.82
C LEU A 110 -13.25 11.32 8.42
N LEU A 111 -12.47 10.64 9.25
CA LEU A 111 -11.07 10.30 8.91
C LEU A 111 -11.00 9.25 7.80
N LEU A 112 -11.95 8.30 7.77
CA LEU A 112 -12.11 7.34 6.67
C LEU A 112 -12.46 8.00 5.33
N SER A 113 -12.93 9.24 5.31
CA SER A 113 -13.19 9.96 4.06
C SER A 113 -11.92 10.56 3.43
N ASP A 114 -10.80 10.62 4.17
CA ASP A 114 -9.55 11.19 3.66
C ASP A 114 -8.79 10.17 2.79
N SER A 115 -8.61 10.50 1.51
CA SER A 115 -7.90 9.65 0.55
C SER A 115 -6.43 9.42 0.91
N ARG A 116 -5.79 10.32 1.69
CA ARG A 116 -4.41 10.13 2.18
C ARG A 116 -4.31 8.91 3.08
N LEU A 117 -5.31 8.65 3.91
CA LEU A 117 -5.37 7.48 4.77
C LEU A 117 -5.43 6.19 3.94
N HIS A 118 -6.26 6.18 2.89
CA HIS A 118 -6.39 5.03 2.01
C HIS A 118 -5.12 4.75 1.22
N LEU A 119 -4.49 5.78 0.65
CA LEU A 119 -3.21 5.62 -0.04
C LEU A 119 -2.11 5.17 0.93
N PHE A 120 -2.09 5.67 2.15
CA PHE A 120 -1.15 5.23 3.18
C PHE A 120 -1.29 3.74 3.50
N LEU A 121 -2.52 3.23 3.60
CA LEU A 121 -2.84 1.84 3.99
C LEU A 121 -2.89 0.84 2.82
N GLN A 122 -3.10 1.31 1.59
CA GLN A 122 -3.40 0.46 0.43
C GLN A 122 -2.52 0.73 -0.79
N SER A 123 -1.44 1.51 -0.66
CA SER A 123 -0.46 1.74 -1.72
C SER A 123 0.98 1.84 -1.19
N HIS A 124 1.97 1.79 -2.09
CA HIS A 124 3.38 2.04 -1.80
C HIS A 124 3.82 3.50 -2.00
N LEU A 125 2.88 4.43 -2.25
CA LEU A 125 3.23 5.81 -2.58
C LEU A 125 3.96 6.49 -1.41
N SER A 126 4.97 7.29 -1.72
CA SER A 126 5.65 8.14 -0.74
C SER A 126 4.70 9.23 -0.23
N SER A 127 5.03 9.88 0.89
CA SER A 127 4.21 11.01 1.39
C SER A 127 4.07 12.15 0.37
N GLU A 128 5.10 12.37 -0.46
CA GLU A 128 5.08 13.38 -1.52
C GLU A 128 4.16 12.96 -2.66
N ASP A 129 4.25 11.71 -3.11
CA ASP A 129 3.37 11.17 -4.16
C ASP A 129 1.91 11.10 -3.71
N ILE A 130 1.67 10.83 -2.41
CA ILE A 130 0.32 10.88 -1.85
C ILE A 130 -0.24 12.29 -1.96
N GLU A 131 0.51 13.32 -1.54
CA GLU A 131 0.05 14.72 -1.66
C GLU A 131 -0.17 15.14 -3.11
N ALA A 132 0.73 14.76 -4.02
CA ALA A 132 0.54 15.02 -5.44
C ALA A 132 -0.73 14.35 -5.97
N CYS A 133 -1.00 13.10 -5.55
CA CYS A 133 -2.17 12.34 -6.00
C CYS A 133 -3.49 12.95 -5.51
N VAL A 134 -3.59 13.26 -4.22
CA VAL A 134 -4.81 13.86 -3.65
C VAL A 134 -5.03 15.30 -4.11
N SER A 135 -3.98 15.99 -4.56
CA SER A 135 -4.07 17.35 -5.14
C SER A 135 -4.34 17.34 -6.65
N GLY A 136 -4.51 16.17 -7.27
CA GLY A 136 -4.76 16.04 -8.71
C GLY A 136 -3.55 16.36 -9.60
N GLN A 137 -2.33 16.27 -9.05
CA GLN A 137 -1.07 16.57 -9.75
C GLN A 137 -0.42 15.33 -10.38
N THR A 138 -0.95 14.13 -10.11
CA THR A 138 -0.51 12.87 -10.73
C THR A 138 -1.32 12.53 -11.98
N LYS A 139 -0.74 11.69 -12.85
CA LYS A 139 -1.44 11.13 -14.03
C LYS A 139 -2.44 10.02 -13.70
N TYR A 140 -2.46 9.57 -12.45
CA TYR A 140 -3.30 8.49 -11.95
C TYR A 140 -4.12 8.98 -10.76
N SER A 141 -5.31 8.44 -10.60
CA SER A 141 -6.21 8.65 -9.48
C SER A 141 -5.81 7.83 -8.25
N VAL A 142 -6.44 8.15 -7.11
CA VAL A 142 -6.31 7.39 -5.86
C VAL A 142 -6.63 5.92 -6.06
N THR A 143 -7.75 5.63 -6.73
CA THR A 143 -8.22 4.27 -6.97
C THR A 143 -7.26 3.50 -7.88
N GLU A 144 -6.77 4.12 -8.96
CA GLU A 144 -5.78 3.50 -9.85
C GLU A 144 -4.47 3.18 -9.13
N ALA A 145 -3.98 4.06 -8.25
CA ALA A 145 -2.79 3.80 -7.45
C ALA A 145 -2.96 2.57 -6.54
N ILE A 146 -4.14 2.44 -5.90
CA ILE A 146 -4.45 1.30 -5.03
C ILE A 146 -4.58 0.01 -5.84
N HIS A 147 -5.27 0.02 -6.99
CA HIS A 147 -5.40 -1.15 -7.85
C HIS A 147 -4.05 -1.59 -8.42
N LYS A 148 -3.22 -0.64 -8.86
CA LYS A 148 -1.87 -0.92 -9.36
C LYS A 148 -1.05 -1.63 -8.27
N PHE A 149 -1.04 -1.11 -7.05
CA PHE A 149 -0.34 -1.75 -5.93
C PHE A 149 -0.90 -3.15 -5.62
N ALA A 150 -2.22 -3.30 -5.55
CA ALA A 150 -2.83 -4.59 -5.28
C ALA A 150 -2.49 -5.63 -6.36
N SER A 151 -2.40 -5.22 -7.63
CA SER A 151 -2.01 -6.10 -8.72
C SER A 151 -0.54 -6.52 -8.65
N SER A 152 0.37 -5.62 -8.26
CA SER A 152 1.80 -5.92 -8.13
C SER A 152 2.14 -6.72 -6.88
N ASN A 153 1.32 -6.60 -5.82
CA ASN A 153 1.56 -7.24 -4.53
C ASN A 153 0.88 -8.63 -4.41
N ARG A 154 0.10 -9.04 -5.42
CA ARG A 154 -0.41 -10.42 -5.50
C ARG A 154 0.76 -11.34 -5.83
N ARG A 155 1.05 -12.27 -4.92
CA ARG A 155 2.08 -13.32 -5.08
C ARG A 155 1.73 -14.37 -6.15
N PHE A 156 0.54 -14.30 -6.74
CA PHE A 156 0.07 -15.21 -7.78
C PHE A 156 -0.17 -14.44 -9.07
N PRO A 157 0.33 -14.93 -10.23
CA PRO A 157 0.01 -14.37 -11.54
C PRO A 157 -1.50 -14.30 -11.74
N LYS A 158 -1.95 -13.29 -12.49
CA LYS A 158 -3.32 -13.32 -13.02
C LYS A 158 -3.41 -14.51 -13.97
N GLU A 159 -4.41 -15.36 -13.78
CA GLU A 159 -4.85 -16.23 -14.87
C GLU A 159 -5.45 -15.30 -15.92
N ASP A 160 -4.87 -15.32 -17.13
CA ASP A 160 -5.39 -14.54 -18.24
C ASP A 160 -6.76 -15.10 -18.61
N GLU A 161 -7.83 -14.35 -18.32
CA GLU A 161 -9.10 -14.55 -19.02
C GLU A 161 -8.91 -14.05 -20.46
N GLU A 162 -8.38 -14.94 -21.31
CA GLU A 162 -8.45 -14.80 -22.77
C GLU A 162 -9.92 -14.92 -23.19
N GLY A 163 -10.63 -13.79 -23.09
CA GLY A 163 -11.94 -13.58 -23.68
C GLY A 163 -11.79 -13.14 -25.13
N GLU A 164 -12.06 -14.08 -26.04
CA GLU A 164 -12.17 -13.90 -27.49
C GLU A 164 -12.81 -12.58 -27.93
N LYS A 165 -12.13 -11.84 -28.81
CA LYS A 165 -12.78 -11.17 -29.95
C LYS A 165 -11.93 -11.37 -31.20
N LYS A 166 -12.31 -12.37 -32.00
CA LYS A 166 -12.02 -12.41 -33.42
C LYS A 166 -12.84 -11.31 -34.09
N ASP A 167 -12.19 -10.42 -34.83
CA ASP A 167 -12.69 -10.11 -36.16
C ASP A 167 -11.57 -9.78 -37.12
N ASN A 168 -11.66 -10.41 -38.30
CA ASN A 168 -10.71 -10.38 -39.40
C ASN A 168 -10.81 -9.05 -40.15
N SER A 169 -9.67 -8.43 -40.47
CA SER A 169 -9.49 -7.61 -41.69
C SER A 169 -7.99 -7.50 -42.02
N ILE A 170 -7.68 -7.69 -43.30
CA ILE A 170 -6.37 -8.00 -43.89
C ILE A 170 -5.53 -6.74 -44.18
N GLU A 171 -4.20 -6.91 -44.06
CA GLU A 171 -3.01 -6.18 -44.54
C GLU A 171 -3.09 -4.79 -45.20
N TYR A 172 -2.17 -3.90 -44.78
CA TYR A 172 -1.09 -3.39 -45.64
C TYR A 172 0.06 -2.82 -44.77
N GLY A 173 1.31 -3.15 -45.09
CA GLY A 173 2.48 -2.95 -44.22
C GLY A 173 3.13 -1.57 -44.25
N SER A 174 4.03 -1.32 -43.29
CA SER A 174 5.36 -0.72 -43.50
C SER A 174 6.16 -0.64 -42.19
N GLU A 175 7.34 -1.27 -42.20
CA GLU A 175 8.63 -0.88 -41.61
C GLU A 175 8.82 -0.38 -40.14
N ARG A 176 9.73 -1.11 -39.46
CA ARG A 176 10.75 -0.69 -38.46
C ARG A 176 10.22 -0.35 -37.06
N LYS A 177 10.73 -0.91 -35.94
CA LYS A 177 12.14 -1.19 -35.56
C LYS A 177 12.17 -2.19 -34.38
N LEU A 178 13.13 -3.11 -34.43
CA LEU A 178 13.57 -3.95 -33.31
C LEU A 178 13.98 -3.11 -32.10
N SER A 179 13.73 -3.60 -30.88
CA SER A 179 14.78 -3.85 -29.87
C SER A 179 14.23 -4.57 -28.63
N SER A 180 15.04 -5.48 -28.08
CA SER A 180 14.90 -6.19 -26.79
C SER A 180 14.01 -7.44 -26.72
N LEU A 181 14.31 -8.44 -27.56
CA LEU A 181 14.08 -9.84 -27.18
C LEU A 181 15.17 -10.76 -27.74
N ILE A 182 16.44 -10.51 -27.39
CA ILE A 182 17.52 -11.47 -27.62
C ILE A 182 18.49 -11.39 -26.44
N VAL A 183 18.19 -12.08 -25.34
CA VAL A 183 19.21 -12.73 -24.51
C VAL A 183 18.61 -13.98 -23.87
N LEU A 184 18.11 -14.92 -24.68
CA LEU A 184 17.95 -16.31 -24.26
C LEU A 184 18.00 -17.17 -25.53
N THR A 185 19.18 -17.69 -25.86
CA THR A 185 19.41 -19.01 -26.49
C THR A 185 20.86 -19.08 -27.00
N SER A 186 21.73 -19.68 -26.21
CA SER A 186 22.94 -20.36 -26.71
C SER A 186 23.30 -21.42 -25.69
N ALA A 187 22.46 -22.46 -25.64
CA ALA A 187 22.86 -23.77 -25.14
C ALA A 187 22.71 -24.74 -26.31
N LEU A 188 23.73 -25.58 -26.48
CA LEU A 188 23.78 -26.84 -27.26
C LEU A 188 24.26 -26.77 -28.71
N THR A 189 25.58 -26.85 -28.86
CA THR A 189 26.32 -27.89 -29.62
C THR A 189 27.67 -28.05 -28.88
N GLY A 190 28.24 -29.20 -28.54
CA GLY A 190 28.12 -30.56 -29.04
C GLY A 190 29.52 -31.03 -29.47
N GLN A 191 30.16 -31.86 -28.63
CA GLN A 191 31.23 -32.84 -28.93
C GLN A 191 32.44 -32.42 -29.79
N ASN A 192 33.62 -32.28 -29.17
CA ASN A 192 34.75 -33.26 -29.12
C ASN A 192 35.97 -32.61 -28.47
#